data_AF-A0A8X6QAS0-F1
#
_entry.id   AF-A0A8X6QAS0-F1
#
_cell.length_a   1.000
_cell.length_b   1.000
_cell.length_c   1.000
_cell.angle_alpha   90.00
_cell.angle_beta   90.00
_cell.angle_gamma   90.00
#
_symmetry.space_group_name_H-M   'P 1'
#
loop_
_entity.id
_entity.type
_entity.pdbx_description
1 polymer ?
#
loop_
_entity_poly.entity_id
_entity_poly.type
_entity_poly.pdbx_seq_one_letter_code
_entity_poly.pdbx_strand_id
1 'polypeptide(L)'
;MTASHKNGGPHENGVVEPTKEFTDIIGDNGRYQIGIFIFCFFCSMPHCFHNLIMTFFAPNIEHWCARPPEILAANISLEQWKNLSIPTVKGRAGFDELSHCTMYQSTIRNGSLYAFTDMEPVKCNAWEYDHTFYQYTMVDEWDLVCDRDWLVSISKTVYMVAFLFSATLCGQMSD
;
A
#
# COMPACT_ATOMS: atom_id res chain seq x y z
N MET A 1 -15.40 41.86 48.82
CA MET A 1 -15.36 42.25 50.25
C MET A 1 -16.60 41.65 50.87
N THR A 2 -16.62 40.69 51.80
CA THR A 2 -15.65 40.06 52.73
C THR A 2 -16.37 38.80 53.25
N ALA A 3 -15.80 37.59 53.05
CA ALA A 3 -15.31 36.65 54.09
C ALA A 3 -16.22 36.48 55.33
N SER A 4 -16.91 35.34 55.50
CA SER A 4 -16.45 34.07 56.11
C SER A 4 -16.66 34.02 57.64
N HIS A 5 -17.46 33.07 58.11
CA HIS A 5 -17.40 32.57 59.49
C HIS A 5 -17.60 31.05 59.52
N LYS A 6 -16.70 30.39 60.25
CA LYS A 6 -16.46 28.95 60.32
C LYS A 6 -17.42 28.19 61.27
N ASN A 7 -17.42 26.87 61.08
CA ASN A 7 -17.30 25.77 62.08
C ASN A 7 -18.52 24.84 62.27
N GLY A 8 -18.31 23.54 62.01
CA GLY A 8 -18.43 22.53 63.07
C GLY A 8 -19.49 21.42 62.96
N GLY A 9 -19.21 20.36 62.18
CA GLY A 9 -19.64 18.95 62.40
C GLY A 9 -21.12 18.58 62.18
N PRO A 10 -21.50 17.29 62.09
CA PRO A 10 -20.71 16.06 62.32
C PRO A 10 -20.55 15.18 61.06
N HIS A 11 -19.65 14.20 61.20
CA HIS A 11 -19.47 13.07 60.29
C HIS A 11 -20.80 12.43 59.86
N GLU A 12 -21.17 12.59 58.60
CA GLU A 12 -22.07 11.67 57.94
C GLU A 12 -21.19 10.72 57.13
N ASN A 13 -21.20 9.45 57.52
CA ASN A 13 -20.56 8.36 56.80
C ASN A 13 -21.27 8.20 55.46
N GLY A 14 -20.94 9.05 54.50
CA GLY A 14 -21.28 8.84 53.10
C GLY A 14 -20.53 7.59 52.66
N VAL A 15 -21.26 6.49 52.56
CA VAL A 15 -20.83 5.35 51.76
C VAL A 15 -20.53 5.92 50.38
N VAL A 16 -19.25 6.08 50.06
CA VAL A 16 -18.82 6.36 48.69
C VAL A 16 -19.26 5.15 47.89
N GLU A 17 -20.37 5.29 47.17
CA GLU A 17 -20.82 4.29 46.21
C GLU A 17 -19.64 4.08 45.25
N PRO A 18 -19.03 2.88 45.19
CA PRO A 18 -17.93 2.66 44.28
C PRO A 18 -18.49 2.87 42.87
N THR A 19 -17.94 3.83 42.13
CA THR A 19 -18.16 3.92 40.69
C THR A 19 -17.79 2.57 40.12
N LYS A 20 -18.78 1.75 39.78
CA LYS A 20 -18.58 0.43 39.19
C LYS A 20 -17.80 0.65 37.91
N GLU A 21 -16.50 0.35 37.93
CA GLU A 21 -15.73 0.30 36.71
C GLU A 21 -16.37 -0.75 35.81
N PHE A 22 -16.34 -0.54 34.49
CA PHE A 22 -16.89 -1.49 33.52
C PHE A 22 -16.36 -2.92 33.75
N THR A 23 -15.14 -3.04 34.27
CA THR A 23 -14.48 -4.28 34.66
C THR A 23 -15.18 -5.04 35.80
N ASP A 24 -15.81 -4.34 36.74
CA ASP A 24 -16.58 -4.97 37.84
C ASP A 24 -17.92 -5.56 37.36
N ILE A 25 -18.45 -5.04 36.24
CA ILE A 25 -19.71 -5.53 35.63
C ILE A 25 -19.46 -6.79 34.79
N ILE A 26 -18.29 -6.87 34.14
CA ILE A 26 -17.91 -7.99 33.26
C ILE A 26 -17.52 -9.24 34.08
N GLY A 27 -17.11 -9.06 35.33
CA GLY A 27 -16.69 -10.14 36.22
C GLY A 27 -15.28 -10.65 35.90
N ASP A 28 -14.66 -11.25 36.91
CA ASP A 28 -13.27 -11.72 36.87
C ASP A 28 -13.03 -12.84 35.84
N ASN A 29 -11.81 -12.92 35.31
CA ASN A 29 -11.37 -13.69 34.14
C ASN A 29 -11.83 -15.17 34.14
N GLY A 30 -13.01 -15.44 33.58
CA GLY A 30 -13.59 -16.78 33.49
C GLY A 30 -13.00 -17.62 32.35
N ARG A 31 -12.95 -18.95 32.51
CA ARG A 31 -12.47 -19.89 31.48
C ARG A 31 -13.21 -19.73 30.13
N TYR A 32 -14.48 -19.31 30.17
CA TYR A 32 -15.28 -19.04 28.98
C TYR A 32 -14.88 -17.74 28.27
N GLN A 33 -14.60 -16.67 29.02
CA GLN A 33 -14.10 -15.39 28.46
C GLN A 33 -12.77 -15.61 27.73
N ILE A 34 -11.85 -16.38 28.32
CA ILE A 34 -10.57 -16.76 27.66
C ILE A 34 -10.83 -17.52 26.35
N GLY A 35 -11.80 -18.44 26.34
CA GLY A 35 -12.18 -19.18 25.13
C GLY A 35 -12.68 -18.27 24.00
N ILE A 36 -13.50 -17.27 24.32
CA ILE A 36 -13.98 -16.26 23.35
C ILE A 36 -12.81 -15.42 22.83
N PHE A 37 -11.89 -14.97 23.69
CA PHE A 37 -10.71 -14.21 23.27
C PHE A 37 -9.84 -15.00 22.29
N ILE A 38 -9.59 -16.28 22.58
CA ILE A 38 -8.83 -17.16 21.68
C ILE A 38 -9.55 -17.30 20.33
N PHE A 39 -10.86 -17.51 20.34
CA PHE A 39 -11.67 -17.60 19.12
C PHE A 39 -11.59 -16.30 18.30
N CYS A 40 -11.83 -15.15 18.92
CA CYS A 40 -11.74 -13.83 18.27
C CYS A 40 -10.35 -13.56 17.69
N PHE A 41 -9.29 -13.99 18.39
CA PHE A 41 -7.92 -13.87 17.91
C PHE A 41 -7.69 -14.68 16.63
N PHE A 42 -8.13 -15.95 16.61
CA PHE A 42 -8.02 -16.79 15.41
C PHE A 42 -8.87 -16.28 14.25
N CYS A 43 -10.05 -15.70 14.51
CA CYS A 43 -10.85 -15.06 13.47
C CYS A 43 -10.21 -13.77 12.93
N SER A 44 -9.50 -13.02 13.77
CA SER A 44 -8.86 -11.76 13.37
C SER A 44 -7.53 -11.97 12.66
N MET A 45 -6.84 -13.08 12.90
CA MET A 45 -5.55 -13.39 12.30
C MET A 45 -5.56 -13.33 10.76
N PRO A 46 -6.49 -14.01 10.05
CA PRO A 46 -6.57 -13.94 8.59
C PRO A 46 -6.67 -12.51 8.05
N HIS A 47 -7.38 -11.64 8.76
CA HIS A 47 -7.53 -10.24 8.37
C HIS A 47 -6.19 -9.49 8.38
N CYS A 48 -5.37 -9.70 9.42
CA CYS A 48 -4.04 -9.12 9.51
C CYS A 48 -3.11 -9.64 8.42
N PHE A 49 -3.11 -10.96 8.17
CA PHE A 49 -2.28 -11.56 7.13
C PHE A 49 -2.66 -11.05 5.73
N HIS A 50 -3.95 -10.92 5.43
CA HIS A 50 -4.40 -10.40 4.13
C HIS A 50 -3.96 -8.94 3.89
N ASN A 51 -4.00 -8.10 4.92
CA ASN A 51 -3.51 -6.72 4.78
C ASN A 51 -2.00 -6.67 4.55
N LEU A 52 -1.25 -7.54 5.22
CA LEU A 52 0.21 -7.59 5.09
C LEU A 52 0.63 -8.16 3.72
N ILE A 53 -0.04 -9.19 3.21
CA ILE A 53 0.39 -9.91 2.00
C ILE A 53 0.35 -9.01 0.74
N MET A 54 -0.53 -8.01 0.71
CA MET A 54 -0.63 -7.05 -0.40
C MET A 54 0.68 -6.28 -0.63
N THR A 55 1.48 -6.04 0.42
CA THR A 55 2.78 -5.35 0.28
C THR A 55 3.83 -6.20 -0.43
N PHE A 56 3.66 -7.53 -0.40
CA PHE A 56 4.56 -8.48 -1.05
C PHE A 56 4.10 -8.84 -2.46
N PHE A 57 2.79 -8.84 -2.73
CA PHE A 57 2.25 -9.11 -4.05
C PHE A 57 2.34 -7.94 -5.01
N ALA A 58 2.11 -6.71 -4.53
CA ALA A 58 2.19 -5.51 -5.36
C ALA A 58 3.22 -4.49 -4.84
N PRO A 59 4.51 -4.86 -4.74
CA PRO A 59 5.57 -3.93 -4.40
C PRO A 59 5.82 -2.94 -5.54
N ASN A 60 6.37 -1.77 -5.21
CA ASN A 60 6.87 -0.86 -6.23
C ASN A 60 8.22 -1.40 -6.72
N ILE A 61 8.23 -2.02 -7.89
CA ILE A 61 9.43 -2.55 -8.53
C ILE A 61 9.97 -1.57 -9.55
N GLU A 62 11.29 -1.53 -9.68
CA GLU A 62 11.93 -0.78 -10.75
C GLU A 62 11.57 -1.40 -12.10
N HIS A 63 11.16 -0.54 -13.01
CA HIS A 63 10.71 -0.92 -14.34
C HIS A 63 11.15 0.12 -15.37
N TRP A 64 11.30 -0.33 -16.60
CA TRP A 64 11.64 0.49 -17.75
C TRP A 64 10.93 -0.03 -18.99
N CYS A 65 10.98 0.74 -20.06
CA CYS A 65 10.35 0.38 -21.31
C CYS A 65 11.07 -0.80 -21.97
N ALA A 66 10.30 -1.80 -22.39
CA ALA A 66 10.83 -3.01 -22.99
C ALA A 66 11.56 -2.70 -24.30
N ARG A 67 12.65 -3.43 -24.56
CA ARG A 67 13.38 -3.33 -25.82
C ARG A 67 12.53 -3.88 -26.97
N PRO A 68 12.34 -3.12 -28.06
CA PRO A 68 11.77 -3.63 -29.29
C PRO A 68 12.50 -4.89 -29.78
N PRO A 69 11.82 -5.82 -30.45
CA PRO A 69 12.41 -7.09 -30.90
C PRO A 69 13.60 -6.88 -31.86
N GLU A 70 13.61 -5.79 -32.63
CA GLU A 70 14.72 -5.40 -33.50
C GLU A 70 16.00 -5.13 -32.70
N ILE A 71 15.86 -4.50 -31.53
CA ILE A 71 16.97 -4.10 -30.65
C ILE A 71 17.48 -5.29 -29.84
N LEU A 72 16.56 -6.16 -29.44
CA LEU A 72 16.89 -7.44 -28.83
C LEU A 72 17.72 -8.32 -29.80
N ALA A 73 17.34 -8.35 -31.08
CA ALA A 73 18.05 -9.11 -32.11
C ALA A 73 19.48 -8.59 -32.40
N ALA A 74 19.73 -7.30 -32.17
CA ALA A 74 21.06 -6.70 -32.29
C ALA A 74 21.95 -6.89 -31.05
N ASN A 75 21.47 -7.62 -30.02
CA ASN A 75 22.21 -7.91 -28.79
C ASN A 75 22.74 -6.66 -28.06
N ILE A 76 21.94 -5.58 -28.05
CA ILE A 76 22.28 -4.35 -27.33
C ILE A 76 22.13 -4.55 -25.81
N SER A 77 23.12 -4.06 -25.06
CA SER A 77 23.10 -4.15 -23.60
C SER A 77 21.99 -3.29 -23.00
N LEU A 78 21.50 -3.72 -21.84
CA LEU A 78 20.41 -3.07 -21.12
C LEU A 78 20.78 -1.65 -20.66
N GLU A 79 22.03 -1.44 -20.22
CA GLU A 79 22.53 -0.12 -19.83
C GLU A 79 22.58 0.86 -21.01
N GLN A 80 23.02 0.38 -22.17
CA GLN A 80 23.11 1.19 -23.38
C GLN A 80 21.72 1.54 -23.93
N TRP A 81 20.75 0.62 -23.77
CA TRP A 81 19.34 0.89 -24.01
C TRP A 81 18.83 2.01 -23.10
N LYS A 82 18.90 1.83 -21.77
CA LYS A 82 18.40 2.78 -20.79
C LYS A 82 18.96 4.18 -20.99
N ASN A 83 20.26 4.31 -21.22
CA ASN A 83 20.91 5.62 -21.34
C ASN A 83 20.56 6.39 -22.62
N LEU A 84 20.17 5.69 -23.70
CA LEU A 84 19.92 6.32 -25.01
C LEU A 84 18.43 6.46 -25.31
N SER A 85 17.61 5.46 -25.00
CA SER A 85 16.20 5.45 -25.38
C SER A 85 15.29 6.07 -24.32
N ILE A 86 15.73 6.18 -23.06
CA ILE A 86 14.89 6.68 -21.97
C ILE A 86 15.25 8.14 -21.67
N PRO A 87 14.30 9.10 -21.79
CA PRO A 87 14.55 10.48 -21.42
C PRO A 87 14.78 10.66 -19.92
N THR A 88 15.61 11.65 -19.58
CA THR A 88 15.69 12.17 -18.22
C THR A 88 14.56 13.18 -17.99
N VAL A 89 13.80 12.96 -16.92
CA VAL A 89 12.70 13.83 -16.49
C VAL A 89 12.98 14.33 -15.08
N LYS A 90 12.47 15.52 -14.75
CA LYS A 90 12.58 16.02 -13.39
C LYS A 90 11.62 15.24 -12.50
N GLY A 91 12.17 14.47 -11.57
CA GLY A 91 11.41 13.74 -10.57
C GLY A 91 10.65 14.69 -9.63
N ARG A 92 9.79 14.13 -8.77
CA ARG A 92 9.00 14.90 -7.80
C ARG A 92 9.87 15.70 -6.83
N ALA A 93 11.10 15.23 -6.58
CA ALA A 93 12.09 15.88 -5.71
C ALA A 93 12.96 16.92 -6.45
N GLY A 94 12.74 17.15 -7.75
CA GLY A 94 13.48 18.12 -8.57
C GLY A 94 14.85 17.64 -9.06
N PHE A 95 15.21 16.39 -8.79
CA PHE A 95 16.39 15.74 -9.36
C PHE A 95 16.09 15.17 -10.75
N ASP A 96 17.12 15.10 -11.58
CA ASP A 96 17.02 14.47 -12.90
C ASP A 96 17.03 12.95 -12.71
N GLU A 97 15.92 12.31 -13.07
CA GLU A 97 15.71 10.85 -12.97
C GLU A 97 15.33 10.30 -14.36
N LEU A 98 15.62 9.03 -14.62
CA LEU A 98 15.17 8.38 -15.86
C LEU A 98 13.65 8.21 -15.85
N SER A 99 13.00 8.44 -16.98
CA SER A 99 11.55 8.27 -17.06
C SER A 99 11.16 6.79 -17.07
N HIS A 100 10.25 6.39 -16.19
CA HIS A 100 9.79 5.00 -16.13
C HIS A 100 8.70 4.65 -17.17
N CYS A 101 8.03 5.65 -17.74
CA CYS A 101 6.80 5.47 -18.52
C CYS A 101 6.88 5.95 -19.98
N THR A 102 7.97 6.61 -20.34
CA THR A 102 8.16 7.21 -21.66
C THR A 102 9.49 6.79 -22.24
N MET A 103 9.57 6.74 -23.57
CA MET A 103 10.79 6.45 -24.30
C MET A 103 10.84 7.27 -25.59
N TYR A 104 12.05 7.53 -26.08
CA TYR A 104 12.25 7.98 -27.45
C TYR A 104 12.09 6.80 -28.40
N GLN A 105 11.56 7.10 -29.59
CA GLN A 105 11.62 6.14 -30.68
C GLN A 105 13.10 5.88 -31.00
N SER A 106 13.44 4.61 -31.19
CA SER A 106 14.82 4.17 -31.40
C SER A 106 14.93 3.21 -32.56
N THR A 107 16.01 3.30 -33.33
CA THR A 107 16.31 2.40 -34.44
C THR A 107 17.78 1.99 -34.41
N ILE A 108 18.13 0.94 -35.15
CA ILE A 108 19.50 0.48 -35.28
C ILE A 108 20.05 0.95 -36.62
N ARG A 109 21.17 1.65 -36.59
CA ARG A 109 21.88 2.08 -37.80
C ARG A 109 23.34 1.68 -37.69
N ASN A 110 23.85 0.94 -38.69
CA ASN A 110 25.23 0.44 -38.72
C ASN A 110 25.64 -0.32 -37.45
N GLY A 111 24.73 -1.11 -36.87
CA GLY A 111 24.97 -1.88 -35.64
C GLY A 111 25.01 -1.05 -34.36
N SER A 112 24.71 0.26 -34.43
CA SER A 112 24.62 1.14 -33.26
C SER A 112 23.17 1.54 -33.02
N LEU A 113 22.80 1.66 -31.74
CA LEU A 113 21.49 2.14 -31.32
C LEU A 113 21.42 3.67 -31.47
N TYR A 114 20.37 4.16 -32.13
CA TYR A 114 20.12 5.58 -32.30
C TYR A 114 18.71 5.91 -31.82
N ALA A 115 18.60 6.82 -30.85
CA ALA A 115 17.33 7.32 -30.34
C ALA A 115 17.03 8.69 -30.96
N PHE A 116 15.77 8.90 -31.35
CA PHE A 116 15.30 10.16 -31.91
C PHE A 116 14.95 11.14 -30.80
N THR A 117 15.97 11.80 -30.24
CA THR A 117 15.81 12.78 -29.15
C THR A 117 15.16 14.10 -29.61
N ASP A 118 15.13 14.37 -30.91
CA ASP A 118 14.50 15.56 -31.49
C ASP A 118 12.97 15.47 -31.51
N MET A 119 12.41 14.27 -31.31
CA MET A 119 10.97 14.02 -31.28
C MET A 119 10.46 13.98 -29.84
N GLU A 120 9.17 14.23 -29.68
CA GLU A 120 8.52 14.12 -28.38
C GLU A 120 8.54 12.66 -27.88
N PRO A 121 8.85 12.41 -26.59
CA PRO A 121 8.83 11.07 -26.03
C PRO A 121 7.46 10.42 -26.17
N VAL A 122 7.44 9.14 -26.54
CA VAL A 122 6.22 8.34 -26.66
C VAL A 122 6.01 7.50 -25.41
N LYS A 123 4.74 7.14 -25.14
CA LYS A 123 4.39 6.22 -24.07
C LYS A 123 4.86 4.80 -24.39
N CYS A 124 5.27 4.08 -23.37
CA CYS A 124 5.72 2.69 -23.51
C CYS A 124 4.52 1.75 -23.57
N ASN A 125 4.59 0.75 -24.46
CA ASN A 125 3.54 -0.26 -24.64
C ASN A 125 3.83 -1.57 -23.92
N ALA A 126 5.09 -1.79 -23.55
CA ALA A 126 5.58 -2.98 -22.88
C ALA A 126 6.71 -2.58 -21.93
N TRP A 127 6.89 -3.36 -20.86
CA TRP A 127 7.84 -3.07 -19.79
C TRP A 127 8.78 -4.25 -19.54
N GLU A 128 9.99 -3.95 -19.12
CA GLU A 128 10.96 -4.89 -18.56
C GLU A 128 11.16 -4.48 -17.09
N TYR A 129 11.19 -5.48 -16.20
CA TYR A 129 11.21 -5.29 -14.75
C TYR A 129 12.54 -5.77 -14.15
N ASP A 130 12.95 -5.16 -13.03
CA ASP A 130 14.08 -5.66 -12.26
C ASP A 130 13.66 -6.83 -11.36
N HIS A 131 14.16 -8.02 -11.68
CA HIS A 131 13.90 -9.25 -10.94
C HIS A 131 14.96 -9.59 -9.89
N THR A 132 15.88 -8.66 -9.56
CA THR A 132 16.95 -8.89 -8.58
C THR A 132 16.42 -9.33 -7.22
N PHE A 133 15.34 -8.70 -6.74
CA PHE A 133 14.72 -9.01 -5.44
C PHE A 133 13.42 -9.79 -5.55
N TYR A 134 12.60 -9.48 -6.55
CA TYR A 134 11.27 -10.07 -6.73
C TYR A 134 11.18 -10.76 -8.08
N GLN A 135 11.05 -12.09 -8.08
CA GLN A 135 10.99 -12.87 -9.32
C GLN A 135 9.62 -12.79 -10.00
N TYR A 136 8.54 -12.81 -9.21
CA TYR A 136 7.16 -12.76 -9.71
C TYR A 136 6.33 -11.85 -8.81
N THR A 137 5.66 -10.88 -9.41
CA THR A 137 4.76 -9.97 -8.68
C THR A 137 3.50 -9.73 -9.47
N MET A 138 2.44 -9.31 -8.77
CA MET A 138 1.19 -8.89 -9.40
C MET A 138 1.35 -7.62 -10.25
N VAL A 139 2.39 -6.83 -10.02
CA VAL A 139 2.64 -5.64 -10.85
C VAL A 139 3.20 -6.02 -12.21
N ASP A 140 4.15 -6.96 -12.24
CA ASP A 140 4.80 -7.48 -13.44
C ASP A 140 3.85 -8.34 -14.29
N GLU A 141 3.10 -9.26 -13.69
CA GLU A 141 2.19 -10.17 -14.42
C GLU A 141 1.07 -9.43 -15.19
N TRP A 142 0.62 -8.27 -14.69
CA TRP A 142 -0.53 -7.53 -15.26
C TRP A 142 -0.18 -6.14 -15.77
N ASP A 143 1.10 -5.79 -15.86
CA ASP A 143 1.60 -4.47 -16.27
C ASP A 143 0.91 -3.32 -15.51
N LEU A 144 0.84 -3.40 -14.18
CA LEU A 144 0.14 -2.43 -13.33
C LEU A 144 1.02 -1.21 -13.02
N VAL A 145 1.63 -0.64 -14.06
CA VAL A 145 2.54 0.51 -13.99
C VAL A 145 2.02 1.67 -14.83
N CYS A 146 2.59 2.86 -14.62
CA CYS A 146 2.31 4.05 -15.44
C CYS A 146 0.80 4.37 -15.51
N ASP A 147 0.17 4.25 -16.69
CA ASP A 147 -1.27 4.54 -16.86
C ASP A 147 -2.19 3.55 -16.10
N ARG A 148 -1.65 2.44 -15.59
CA ARG A 148 -2.37 1.36 -14.90
C ARG A 148 -2.04 1.23 -13.40
N ASP A 149 -1.19 2.10 -12.87
CA ASP A 149 -0.79 2.07 -11.45
C ASP A 149 -1.97 2.23 -10.48
N TRP A 150 -2.94 3.06 -10.85
CA TRP A 150 -4.16 3.34 -10.08
C TRP A 150 -5.02 2.10 -9.86
N LEU A 151 -4.92 1.06 -10.71
CA LEU A 151 -5.67 -0.19 -10.54
C LEU A 151 -5.30 -0.91 -9.25
N VAL A 152 -4.02 -0.85 -8.85
CA VAL A 152 -3.55 -1.38 -7.56
C VAL A 152 -4.25 -0.64 -6.42
N SER A 153 -4.31 0.69 -6.52
CA SER A 153 -4.98 1.52 -5.50
C SER A 153 -6.46 1.22 -5.42
N ILE A 154 -7.14 1.03 -6.56
CA ILE A 154 -8.55 0.68 -6.58
C ILE A 154 -8.83 -0.65 -5.89
N SER A 155 -8.01 -1.68 -6.14
CA SER A 155 -8.20 -3.00 -5.51
C SER A 155 -8.30 -2.89 -3.98
N LYS A 156 -7.44 -2.05 -3.38
CA LYS A 156 -7.42 -1.77 -1.94
C LYS A 156 -8.65 -0.96 -1.48
N THR A 157 -9.09 0.02 -2.27
CA THR A 157 -10.28 0.80 -1.92
C THR A 157 -11.55 -0.05 -1.95
N VAL A 158 -11.72 -0.90 -2.97
CA VAL A 158 -12.86 -1.83 -3.09
C VAL A 158 -12.89 -2.79 -1.90
N TYR A 159 -11.73 -3.32 -1.51
CA TYR A 159 -11.61 -4.16 -0.32
C TYR A 159 -12.09 -3.44 0.96
N MET A 160 -11.64 -2.20 1.20
CA MET A 160 -12.04 -1.44 2.38
C MET A 160 -13.53 -1.11 2.38
N VAL A 161 -14.08 -0.76 1.22
CA VAL A 161 -15.52 -0.52 1.07
C VAL A 161 -16.32 -1.79 1.36
N ALA A 162 -15.91 -2.93 0.80
CA ALA A 162 -16.54 -4.22 1.08
C ALA A 162 -16.49 -4.57 2.58
N PHE A 163 -15.36 -4.29 3.25
CA PHE A 163 -15.20 -4.50 4.69
C PHE A 163 -16.18 -3.63 5.50
N LEU A 164 -16.36 -2.35 5.14
CA LEU A 164 -17.33 -1.47 5.79
C LEU A 164 -18.77 -1.96 5.62
N PHE A 165 -19.14 -2.40 4.42
CA PHE A 165 -20.46 -2.99 4.16
C PHE A 165 -20.67 -4.29 4.95
N SER A 166 -19.64 -5.15 5.03
CA SER A 166 -19.71 -6.36 5.84
C SER A 166 -19.90 -6.06 7.32
N ALA A 167 -19.16 -5.09 7.88
CA ALA A 167 -19.24 -4.76 9.30
C ALA A 167 -20.62 -4.18 9.67
N THR A 168 -21.17 -3.30 8.83
CA THR A 168 -22.50 -2.71 9.04
C THR A 168 -23.60 -3.76 8.98
N LEU A 169 -23.57 -4.66 7.98
CA LEU A 169 -24.55 -5.72 7.85
C LEU A 169 -24.52 -6.70 9.04
N CYS A 170 -23.33 -7.17 9.40
CA CYS A 170 -23.16 -8.08 10.55
C CYS A 170 -23.58 -7.41 11.87
N GLY A 171 -23.30 -6.12 12.03
CA GLY A 171 -23.76 -5.35 13.19
C GLY A 171 -25.28 -5.30 13.28
N GLN A 172 -25.97 -4.99 12.17
CA GLN A 172 -27.44 -4.97 12.14
C GLN A 172 -28.08 -6.35 12.35
N MET A 173 -27.43 -7.43 11.94
CA MET A 173 -27.93 -8.80 12.19
C MET A 173 -27.66 -9.29 13.62
N SER A 174 -26.72 -8.68 14.33
CA SER A 174 -26.33 -9.07 15.68
C SER A 174 -27.15 -8.38 16.78
N ASP A 175 -27.83 -7.27 16.44
CA ASP A 175 -28.83 -6.60 17.28
C ASP A 175 -30.17 -7.36 17.19
#